data_AF-A0A0R1QZP0-F1
#
_entry.id   AF-A0A0R1QZP0-F1
#
_cell.length_a   1.000
_cell.length_b   1.000
_cell.length_c   1.000
_cell.angle_alpha   90.00
_cell.angle_beta   90.00
_cell.angle_gamma   90.00
#
_symmetry.space_group_name_H-M   'P 1'
#
loop_
_entity.id
_entity.type
_entity.pdbx_description
1 polymer ?
#
loop_
_entity_poly.entity_id
_entity_poly.type
_entity_poly.pdbx_seq_one_letter_code
_entity_poly.pdbx_strand_id
1 'polypeptide(L)'
;MMTQQQLVKRVLTELLQQGVTLPTSSTQSSGGIIMDNFLNSTSVVPEFVGASQIGDTIGMCIPSVDAILLDHLHVSKKFTVLGVLSSRTGAGPQIMAMDEAVKATNTEVIDVEWPRDTKGGAGHGVLLLIGGYDPSDVRSAIQVALDNLSRTFGDVYNSAAGHLELQFTARAAGAVHMAFGAPEGKAYGLICGAPSGIGVVMADTAIKTAGVDVLSFASPSHGTSFSNEGTVHISGDSGAVRQAVIAGREVGLKLLAQLGEKPVNDFPSYIR
;
A
#
# COMPACT_ATOMS: atom_id res chain seq x y z
N MET A 1 -14.86 -54.78 -24.24
CA MET A 1 -15.89 -53.71 -24.30
C MET A 1 -15.19 -52.43 -24.75
N MET A 2 -15.62 -51.82 -25.85
CA MET A 2 -15.04 -50.54 -26.30
C MET A 2 -15.46 -49.42 -25.35
N THR A 3 -14.52 -48.52 -25.05
CA THR A 3 -14.77 -47.38 -24.16
C THR A 3 -15.63 -46.31 -24.86
N GLN A 4 -16.40 -45.54 -24.08
CA GLN A 4 -17.31 -44.51 -24.60
C GLN A 4 -16.60 -43.49 -25.51
N GLN A 5 -15.33 -43.16 -25.20
CA GLN A 5 -14.50 -42.28 -26.02
C GLN A 5 -14.09 -42.88 -27.37
N GLN A 6 -13.90 -44.20 -27.44
CA GLN A 6 -13.59 -44.89 -28.70
C GLN A 6 -14.83 -45.00 -29.61
N LEU A 7 -16.02 -45.15 -29.03
CA LEU A 7 -17.27 -45.16 -29.79
C LEU A 7 -17.54 -43.79 -30.44
N VAL A 8 -17.36 -42.72 -29.67
CA VAL A 8 -17.55 -41.33 -30.15
C VAL A 8 -16.60 -41.00 -31.29
N LYS A 9 -15.32 -41.37 -31.19
CA LYS A 9 -14.35 -41.15 -32.28
C LYS A 9 -14.73 -41.88 -33.56
N ARG A 10 -15.26 -43.10 -33.45
CA ARG A 10 -15.65 -43.89 -34.63
C ARG A 10 -16.87 -43.29 -35.33
N VAL A 11 -17.88 -42.87 -34.56
CA VAL A 11 -19.07 -42.19 -35.09
C VAL A 11 -18.71 -40.86 -35.75
N LEU A 12 -17.82 -40.06 -35.15
CA LEU A 12 -17.34 -38.81 -35.76
C LEU A 12 -16.60 -39.05 -37.08
N THR A 13 -15.82 -40.13 -37.17
CA THR A 13 -15.05 -40.45 -38.38
C THR A 13 -15.97 -40.89 -39.52
N GLU A 14 -17.03 -41.66 -39.22
CA GLU A 14 -18.02 -42.09 -40.21
C GLU A 14 -18.88 -40.93 -40.72
N LEU A 15 -19.27 -39.98 -39.86
CA LEU A 15 -20.04 -38.79 -40.25
C LEU A 15 -19.26 -37.85 -41.17
N LEU A 16 -17.95 -37.69 -40.94
CA LEU A 16 -17.07 -36.88 -41.79
C LEU A 16 -16.86 -37.52 -43.18
N GLN A 17 -16.78 -38.85 -43.26
CA GLN A 17 -16.69 -39.56 -44.54
C GLN A 17 -17.98 -39.49 -45.37
N GLN A 18 -19.12 -39.26 -44.72
CA GLN A 18 -20.41 -39.03 -45.40
C GLN A 18 -20.65 -37.56 -45.78
N GLY A 19 -19.64 -36.68 -45.64
CA GLY A 19 -19.70 -35.29 -46.08
C GLY A 19 -20.51 -34.36 -45.17
N VAL A 20 -20.81 -34.78 -43.94
CA VAL A 20 -21.49 -33.95 -42.94
C VAL A 20 -20.47 -32.98 -42.30
N THR A 21 -20.68 -31.69 -42.49
CA THR A 21 -19.89 -30.64 -41.80
C THR A 21 -20.41 -30.45 -40.38
N LEU A 22 -19.53 -30.58 -39.40
CA LEU A 22 -19.85 -30.31 -37.99
C LEU A 22 -19.90 -28.79 -37.77
N PRO A 23 -20.95 -28.24 -37.14
CA PRO A 23 -20.96 -26.82 -36.78
C PRO A 23 -19.84 -26.56 -35.78
N THR A 24 -19.02 -25.53 -36.08
CA THR A 24 -18.09 -24.96 -35.11
C THR A 24 -18.87 -24.58 -33.87
N SER A 25 -18.42 -25.08 -32.72
CA SER A 25 -19.05 -24.84 -31.42
C SER A 25 -18.91 -23.38 -31.04
N SER A 26 -19.84 -22.55 -31.52
CA SER A 26 -20.24 -21.34 -30.82
C SER A 26 -21.15 -21.78 -29.69
N THR A 27 -20.57 -21.90 -28.49
CA THR A 27 -21.35 -21.94 -27.26
C THR A 27 -21.96 -20.56 -27.06
N GLN A 28 -23.05 -20.29 -27.76
CA GLN A 28 -24.02 -19.28 -27.35
C GLN A 28 -24.66 -19.77 -26.05
N SER A 29 -24.06 -19.41 -24.92
CA SER A 29 -24.79 -19.28 -23.67
C SER A 29 -25.43 -17.89 -23.66
N SER A 30 -26.74 -17.88 -23.56
CA SER A 30 -27.58 -16.70 -23.45
C SER A 30 -27.26 -15.95 -22.14
N GLY A 31 -26.90 -14.66 -22.25
CA GLY A 31 -27.03 -13.71 -21.14
C GLY A 31 -25.75 -13.13 -20.51
N GLY A 32 -24.55 -13.41 -21.03
CA GLY A 32 -23.35 -12.69 -20.61
C GLY A 32 -23.12 -11.43 -21.44
N ILE A 33 -23.16 -10.24 -20.83
CA ILE A 33 -22.59 -9.03 -21.45
C ILE A 33 -21.12 -9.36 -21.76
N ILE A 34 -20.70 -9.15 -23.01
CA ILE A 34 -19.30 -9.28 -23.43
C ILE A 34 -18.48 -8.26 -22.63
N MET A 35 -17.91 -8.68 -21.51
CA MET A 35 -17.10 -7.86 -20.59
C MET A 35 -15.83 -7.32 -21.30
N ASP A 36 -15.34 -8.05 -22.30
CA ASP A 36 -14.08 -7.80 -22.99
C ASP A 36 -14.07 -6.49 -23.81
N ASN A 37 -15.23 -5.95 -24.18
CA ASN A 37 -15.30 -4.68 -24.91
C ASN A 37 -15.25 -3.44 -23.99
N PHE A 38 -15.58 -3.57 -22.70
CA PHE A 38 -15.55 -2.45 -21.77
C PHE A 38 -14.11 -2.08 -21.35
N LEU A 39 -13.28 -3.10 -21.09
CA LEU A 39 -11.86 -2.92 -20.73
C LEU A 39 -10.98 -2.50 -21.92
N ASN A 40 -11.45 -2.73 -23.16
CA ASN A 40 -10.78 -2.32 -24.39
C ASN A 40 -11.23 -0.93 -24.90
N SER A 41 -12.12 -0.24 -24.18
CA SER A 41 -12.45 1.16 -24.48
C SER A 41 -11.24 2.04 -24.18
N THR A 42 -10.86 2.89 -25.14
CA THR A 42 -9.76 3.87 -24.97
C THR A 42 -10.12 5.03 -24.02
N SER A 43 -11.36 5.07 -23.52
CA SER A 43 -11.80 6.05 -22.52
C SER A 43 -11.27 5.68 -21.13
N VAL A 44 -10.23 6.37 -20.67
CA VAL A 44 -9.80 6.31 -19.27
C VAL A 44 -10.92 6.88 -18.38
N VAL A 45 -11.26 6.16 -17.31
CA VAL A 45 -12.24 6.61 -16.31
C VAL A 45 -11.77 7.96 -15.75
N PRO A 46 -12.57 9.05 -15.78
CA PRO A 46 -12.10 10.39 -15.43
C PRO A 46 -11.50 10.48 -14.02
N GLU A 47 -11.99 9.69 -13.07
CA GLU A 47 -11.51 9.64 -11.69
C GLU A 47 -10.09 9.08 -11.58
N PHE A 48 -9.63 8.29 -12.55
CA PHE A 48 -8.29 7.72 -12.54
C PHE A 48 -7.24 8.83 -12.67
N VAL A 49 -6.23 8.80 -11.80
CA VAL A 49 -5.06 9.69 -11.86
C VAL A 49 -3.84 8.90 -12.30
N GLY A 50 -3.58 7.77 -11.65
CA GLY A 50 -2.44 6.91 -11.94
C GLY A 50 -2.44 5.63 -11.12
N ALA A 51 -1.55 4.71 -11.47
CA ALA A 51 -1.30 3.49 -10.71
C ALA A 51 0.19 3.14 -10.76
N SER A 52 0.66 2.46 -9.71
CA SER A 52 2.02 1.98 -9.56
C SER A 52 2.01 0.51 -9.16
N GLN A 53 2.93 -0.27 -9.73
CA GLN A 53 3.19 -1.63 -9.29
C GLN A 53 3.81 -1.66 -7.88
N ILE A 54 4.39 -0.53 -7.42
CA ILE A 54 4.93 -0.40 -6.07
C ILE A 54 3.76 -0.44 -5.09
N GLY A 55 3.68 -1.52 -4.31
CA GLY A 55 2.60 -1.74 -3.36
C GLY A 55 1.23 -2.06 -3.98
N ASP A 56 1.16 -2.30 -5.30
CA ASP A 56 -0.09 -2.29 -6.09
C ASP A 56 -0.96 -1.07 -5.71
N THR A 57 -0.39 0.13 -5.85
CA THR A 57 -0.97 1.39 -5.39
C THR A 57 -1.72 2.09 -6.52
N ILE A 58 -2.96 2.50 -6.29
CA ILE A 58 -3.79 3.26 -7.23
C ILE A 58 -4.16 4.63 -6.65
N GLY A 59 -4.10 5.65 -7.49
CA GLY A 59 -4.49 7.03 -7.18
C GLY A 59 -5.69 7.47 -8.02
N MET A 60 -6.69 8.03 -7.35
CA MET A 60 -7.95 8.50 -7.95
C MET A 60 -8.35 9.87 -7.38
N CYS A 61 -9.21 10.58 -8.10
CA CYS A 61 -9.79 11.85 -7.70
C CYS A 61 -11.27 11.89 -8.07
N ILE A 62 -12.13 12.15 -7.08
CA ILE A 62 -13.57 12.35 -7.24
C ILE A 62 -13.82 13.86 -7.19
N PRO A 63 -14.14 14.52 -8.32
CA PRO A 63 -14.31 15.98 -8.36
C PRO A 63 -15.51 16.50 -7.55
N SER A 64 -16.52 15.67 -7.37
CA SER A 64 -17.70 15.97 -6.56
C SER A 64 -18.29 14.66 -6.03
N VAL A 65 -17.90 14.28 -4.82
CA VAL A 65 -18.43 13.08 -4.16
C VAL A 65 -19.92 13.24 -3.88
N ASP A 66 -20.66 12.15 -4.02
CA ASP A 66 -22.06 12.09 -3.63
C ASP A 66 -22.23 12.35 -2.12
N ALA A 67 -23.23 13.15 -1.76
CA ALA A 67 -23.43 13.55 -0.37
C ALA A 67 -23.82 12.37 0.54
N ILE A 68 -24.59 11.40 0.02
CA ILE A 68 -24.98 10.21 0.80
C ILE A 68 -23.74 9.36 1.08
N LEU A 69 -22.88 9.15 0.08
CA LEU A 69 -21.61 8.45 0.31
C LEU A 69 -20.73 9.19 1.33
N LEU A 70 -20.56 10.51 1.16
CA LEU A 70 -19.73 11.32 2.06
C LEU A 70 -20.21 11.28 3.52
N ASP A 71 -21.51 11.12 3.76
CA ASP A 71 -22.07 10.95 5.10
C ASP A 71 -21.72 9.59 5.75
N HIS A 72 -21.33 8.60 4.95
CA HIS A 72 -20.92 7.27 5.42
C HIS A 72 -19.39 7.09 5.50
N LEU A 73 -18.61 8.04 4.98
CA LEU A 73 -17.16 8.03 5.11
C LEU A 73 -16.74 8.57 6.50
N HIS A 74 -15.79 7.90 7.15
CA HIS A 74 -15.29 8.28 8.47
C HIS A 74 -14.21 9.36 8.39
N VAL A 75 -14.54 10.50 7.78
CA VAL A 75 -13.58 11.60 7.57
C VAL A 75 -13.57 12.58 8.73
N SER A 76 -12.38 13.08 9.08
CA SER A 76 -12.20 14.15 10.08
C SER A 76 -12.81 15.49 9.66
N LYS A 77 -12.89 15.74 8.35
CA LYS A 77 -13.51 16.94 7.75
C LYS A 77 -14.10 16.61 6.39
N LYS A 78 -15.28 17.16 6.11
CA LYS A 78 -16.00 16.94 4.85
C LYS A 78 -15.53 17.88 3.75
N PHE A 79 -15.16 17.31 2.61
CA PHE A 79 -14.87 18.00 1.36
C PHE A 79 -15.68 17.36 0.23
N THR A 80 -16.06 18.15 -0.77
CA THR A 80 -16.75 17.64 -1.96
C THR A 80 -15.77 17.09 -3.00
N VAL A 81 -14.53 17.60 -3.02
CA VAL A 81 -13.46 17.07 -3.87
C VAL A 81 -12.59 16.14 -3.03
N LEU A 82 -12.51 14.87 -3.43
CA LEU A 82 -11.75 13.86 -2.71
C LEU A 82 -10.64 13.27 -3.57
N GLY A 83 -9.44 13.14 -3.01
CA GLY A 83 -8.39 12.29 -3.53
C GLY A 83 -8.37 10.97 -2.77
N VAL A 84 -8.13 9.88 -3.49
CA VAL A 84 -8.07 8.52 -2.94
C VAL A 84 -6.76 7.88 -3.35
N LEU A 85 -5.94 7.50 -2.38
CA LEU A 85 -4.76 6.67 -2.58
C LEU A 85 -4.98 5.34 -1.86
N SER A 86 -4.94 4.23 -2.58
CA SER A 86 -5.20 2.90 -2.02
C SER A 86 -4.15 1.89 -2.47
N SER A 87 -3.71 1.00 -1.58
CA SER A 87 -2.68 0.01 -1.88
C SER A 87 -2.94 -1.35 -1.22
N ARG A 88 -2.32 -2.40 -1.79
CA ARG A 88 -2.32 -3.76 -1.24
C ARG A 88 -1.19 -4.01 -0.25
N THR A 89 -0.02 -3.44 -0.54
CA THR A 89 1.21 -3.66 0.25
C THR A 89 1.82 -2.33 0.65
N GLY A 90 2.04 -2.18 1.95
CA GLY A 90 2.57 -0.99 2.59
C GLY A 90 1.45 -0.17 3.20
N ALA A 91 1.77 0.46 4.32
CA ALA A 91 1.02 1.64 4.76
C ALA A 91 1.96 2.81 4.95
N GLY A 92 3.00 2.66 5.78
CA GLY A 92 3.96 3.73 6.06
C GLY A 92 4.60 4.34 4.79
N PRO A 93 4.99 3.60 3.74
CA PRO A 93 5.58 4.22 2.54
C PRO A 93 4.60 5.14 1.81
N GLN A 94 3.33 4.73 1.67
CA GLN A 94 2.26 5.52 1.06
C GLN A 94 1.90 6.74 1.92
N ILE A 95 1.87 6.59 3.25
CA ILE A 95 1.60 7.69 4.18
C ILE A 95 2.71 8.74 4.10
N MET A 96 3.98 8.31 4.08
CA MET A 96 5.12 9.22 3.91
C MET A 96 5.13 9.90 2.55
N ALA A 97 4.68 9.19 1.50
CA ALA A 97 4.55 9.78 0.18
C ALA A 97 3.41 10.82 0.12
N MET A 98 2.28 10.54 0.79
CA MET A 98 1.19 11.49 0.95
C MET A 98 1.60 12.70 1.81
N ASP A 99 2.48 12.51 2.79
CA ASP A 99 3.03 13.61 3.60
C ASP A 99 3.80 14.61 2.75
N GLU A 100 4.52 14.16 1.72
CA GLU A 100 5.15 15.05 0.73
C GLU A 100 4.13 15.71 -0.19
N ALA A 101 3.06 15.01 -0.56
CA ALA A 101 1.99 15.55 -1.40
C ALA A 101 1.23 16.70 -0.73
N VAL A 102 0.88 16.58 0.55
CA VAL A 102 0.19 17.65 1.29
C VAL A 102 1.10 18.82 1.62
N LYS A 103 2.43 18.64 1.63
CA LYS A 103 3.39 19.76 1.69
C LYS A 103 3.44 20.54 0.37
N ALA A 104 3.16 19.88 -0.75
CA ALA A 104 3.27 20.44 -2.09
C ALA A 104 1.95 21.05 -2.63
N THR A 105 0.84 20.88 -1.91
CA THR A 105 -0.51 21.26 -2.35
C THR A 105 -1.31 21.91 -1.23
N ASN A 106 -2.53 22.37 -1.50
CA ASN A 106 -3.44 22.91 -0.48
C ASN A 106 -4.48 21.85 -0.03
N THR A 107 -4.10 20.56 -0.12
CA THR A 107 -4.95 19.44 0.28
C THR A 107 -4.74 19.07 1.74
N GLU A 108 -5.75 18.46 2.35
CA GLU A 108 -5.74 18.02 3.74
C GLU A 108 -5.95 16.51 3.78
N VAL A 109 -5.14 15.77 4.55
CA VAL A 109 -5.45 14.36 4.82
C VAL A 109 -6.63 14.32 5.77
N ILE A 110 -7.67 13.59 5.39
CA ILE A 110 -8.93 13.55 6.16
C ILE A 110 -9.24 12.18 6.73
N ASP A 111 -8.62 11.12 6.20
CA ASP A 111 -8.75 9.76 6.71
C ASP A 111 -7.54 8.87 6.34
N VAL A 112 -7.22 7.92 7.23
CA VAL A 112 -6.20 6.88 7.06
C VAL A 112 -6.72 5.57 7.65
N GLU A 113 -7.03 4.59 6.81
CA GLU A 113 -7.47 3.26 7.24
C GLU A 113 -6.42 2.16 6.97
N TRP A 114 -6.50 1.08 7.74
CA TRP A 114 -5.43 0.08 7.88
C TRP A 114 -5.89 -1.34 7.54
N PRO A 115 -6.01 -1.71 6.26
CA PRO A 115 -6.25 -3.10 5.87
C PRO A 115 -5.14 -4.03 6.35
N ARG A 116 -5.49 -5.19 6.92
CA ARG A 116 -4.54 -6.30 7.09
C ARG A 116 -4.36 -7.01 5.75
N ASP A 117 -3.21 -6.83 5.10
CA ASP A 117 -3.04 -7.28 3.72
C ASP A 117 -1.59 -7.69 3.41
N THR A 118 -0.82 -6.88 2.69
CA THR A 118 0.50 -7.22 2.13
C THR A 118 0.50 -8.52 1.32
N LYS A 119 -0.65 -8.88 0.73
CA LYS A 119 -0.85 -10.07 -0.12
C LYS A 119 -0.43 -11.37 0.56
N GLY A 120 -0.69 -11.48 1.86
CA GLY A 120 -0.32 -12.63 2.69
C GLY A 120 0.96 -12.43 3.50
N GLY A 121 1.70 -11.34 3.28
CA GLY A 121 2.79 -10.90 4.16
C GLY A 121 2.32 -10.50 5.55
N ALA A 122 3.20 -9.94 6.35
CA ALA A 122 2.96 -9.67 7.77
C ALA A 122 2.31 -8.30 8.09
N GLY A 123 2.18 -7.39 7.13
CA GLY A 123 1.87 -5.97 7.40
C GLY A 123 0.50 -5.50 6.89
N HIS A 124 0.41 -4.21 6.62
CA HIS A 124 -0.83 -3.54 6.15
C HIS A 124 -0.82 -3.21 4.66
N GLY A 125 -2.02 -3.07 4.09
CA GLY A 125 -2.26 -2.15 2.98
C GLY A 125 -2.66 -0.78 3.55
N VAL A 126 -3.14 0.15 2.71
CA VAL A 126 -3.67 1.42 3.21
C VAL A 126 -4.78 1.97 2.32
N LEU A 127 -5.71 2.68 2.95
CA LEU A 127 -6.63 3.62 2.29
C LEU A 127 -6.38 5.02 2.87
N LEU A 128 -6.01 5.96 2.00
CA LEU A 128 -5.77 7.36 2.32
C LEU A 128 -6.78 8.21 1.58
N LEU A 129 -7.52 9.03 2.33
CA LEU A 129 -8.40 10.05 1.75
C LEU A 129 -7.82 11.43 2.02
N ILE A 130 -7.75 12.24 0.95
CA ILE A 130 -7.43 13.66 1.04
C ILE A 130 -8.61 14.49 0.55
N GLY A 131 -8.82 15.64 1.17
CA GLY A 131 -9.83 16.63 0.79
C GLY A 131 -9.20 17.89 0.21
N GLY A 132 -9.89 18.52 -0.73
CA GLY A 132 -9.50 19.81 -1.28
C GLY A 132 -10.69 20.59 -1.83
N TYR A 133 -10.40 21.75 -2.41
CA TYR A 133 -11.41 22.62 -3.04
C TYR A 133 -11.32 22.65 -4.56
N ASP A 134 -10.22 22.17 -5.14
CA ASP A 134 -9.97 22.12 -6.58
C ASP A 134 -9.56 20.70 -7.00
N PRO A 135 -10.30 20.04 -7.91
CA PRO A 135 -9.92 18.74 -8.47
C PRO A 135 -8.51 18.69 -9.05
N SER A 136 -8.00 19.80 -9.59
CA SER A 136 -6.67 19.87 -10.19
C SER A 136 -5.57 19.78 -9.13
N ASP A 137 -5.75 20.47 -8.00
CA ASP A 137 -4.83 20.42 -6.85
C ASP A 137 -4.85 19.03 -6.20
N VAL A 138 -6.04 18.44 -6.05
CA VAL A 138 -6.19 17.06 -5.53
C VAL A 138 -5.52 16.03 -6.43
N ARG A 139 -5.67 16.12 -7.75
CA ARG A 139 -4.96 15.24 -8.70
C ARG A 139 -3.46 15.41 -8.61
N SER A 140 -2.99 16.65 -8.45
CA SER A 140 -1.56 16.95 -8.29
C SER A 140 -1.01 16.31 -7.02
N ALA A 141 -1.72 16.39 -5.89
CA ALA A 141 -1.34 15.71 -4.65
C ALA A 141 -1.21 14.19 -4.84
N ILE A 142 -2.21 13.56 -5.49
CA ILE A 142 -2.17 12.12 -5.78
C ILE A 142 -0.97 11.75 -6.66
N GLN A 143 -0.66 12.54 -7.69
CA GLN A 143 0.51 12.29 -8.54
C GLN A 143 1.82 12.41 -7.76
N VAL A 144 1.98 13.45 -6.93
CA VAL A 144 3.17 13.63 -6.07
C VAL A 144 3.36 12.44 -5.13
N ALA A 145 2.27 11.91 -4.57
CA ALA A 145 2.34 10.71 -3.73
C ALA A 145 2.79 9.49 -4.53
N LEU A 146 2.23 9.24 -5.72
CA LEU A 146 2.63 8.14 -6.59
C LEU A 146 4.12 8.22 -6.99
N ASP A 147 4.61 9.42 -7.31
CA ASP A 147 6.00 9.65 -7.71
C ASP A 147 7.00 9.42 -6.57
N ASN A 148 6.57 9.60 -5.31
CA ASN A 148 7.40 9.40 -4.13
C ASN A 148 7.50 7.94 -3.65
N LEU A 149 6.68 7.02 -4.16
CA LEU A 149 6.63 5.63 -3.67
C LEU A 149 7.99 4.93 -3.75
N SER A 150 8.72 5.08 -4.86
CA SER A 150 10.04 4.46 -5.02
C SER A 150 11.04 4.92 -3.95
N ARG A 151 10.94 6.19 -3.52
CA ARG A 151 11.77 6.74 -2.44
C ARG A 151 11.37 6.18 -1.09
N THR A 152 10.07 6.18 -0.76
CA THR A 152 9.59 5.79 0.58
C THR A 152 9.60 4.28 0.81
N PHE A 153 9.64 3.48 -0.26
CA PHE A 153 9.95 2.05 -0.18
C PHE A 153 11.46 1.75 -0.08
N GLY A 154 12.34 2.75 -0.19
CA GLY A 154 13.80 2.57 -0.19
C GLY A 154 14.37 1.92 1.06
N ASP A 155 13.65 2.01 2.18
CA ASP A 155 14.01 1.40 3.46
C ASP A 155 12.95 0.37 3.94
N VAL A 156 12.29 -0.29 2.99
CA VAL A 156 11.51 -1.51 3.21
C VAL A 156 12.35 -2.71 2.79
N TYR A 157 12.64 -3.61 3.74
CA TYR A 157 13.50 -4.77 3.52
C TYR A 157 12.71 -6.06 3.67
N ASN A 158 12.67 -6.87 2.62
CA ASN A 158 11.87 -8.09 2.56
C ASN A 158 12.74 -9.35 2.63
N SER A 159 12.19 -10.40 3.23
CA SER A 159 12.69 -11.78 3.21
C SER A 159 11.51 -12.75 3.23
N ALA A 160 11.74 -14.03 2.95
CA ALA A 160 10.68 -15.04 3.07
C ALA A 160 10.09 -15.15 4.50
N ALA A 161 10.87 -14.80 5.54
CA ALA A 161 10.46 -14.92 6.93
C ALA A 161 9.73 -13.69 7.50
N GLY A 162 9.77 -12.56 6.80
CA GLY A 162 9.22 -11.29 7.29
C GLY A 162 9.85 -10.08 6.61
N HIS A 163 9.61 -8.89 7.18
CA HIS A 163 10.06 -7.62 6.62
C HIS A 163 10.50 -6.63 7.71
N LEU A 164 11.24 -5.60 7.30
CA LEU A 164 11.52 -4.40 8.08
C LEU A 164 11.00 -3.19 7.32
N GLU A 165 10.55 -2.18 8.06
CA GLU A 165 10.21 -0.89 7.47
C GLU A 165 10.77 0.23 8.34
N LEU A 166 11.46 1.17 7.69
CA LEU A 166 11.99 2.35 8.35
C LEU A 166 11.51 3.59 7.58
N GLN A 167 11.04 4.60 8.30
CA GLN A 167 10.70 5.89 7.71
C GLN A 167 11.34 7.04 8.48
N PHE A 168 11.66 8.11 7.78
CA PHE A 168 12.20 9.33 8.37
C PHE A 168 11.70 10.57 7.63
N THR A 169 11.33 11.60 8.38
CA THR A 169 11.19 12.96 7.87
C THR A 169 11.73 13.96 8.89
N ALA A 170 12.37 15.02 8.42
CA ALA A 170 12.80 16.12 9.29
C ALA A 170 11.62 17.03 9.69
N ARG A 171 10.50 16.95 8.96
CA ARG A 171 9.32 17.77 9.17
C ARG A 171 8.06 17.00 8.74
N ALA A 172 7.38 16.39 9.70
CA ALA A 172 6.10 15.74 9.50
C ALA A 172 5.01 16.77 9.13
N ALA A 173 4.06 16.37 8.28
CA ALA A 173 2.86 17.12 7.95
C ALA A 173 1.60 16.30 8.30
N GLY A 174 0.46 16.69 7.73
CA GLY A 174 -0.85 16.16 8.11
C GLY A 174 -1.02 14.65 7.93
N ALA A 175 -0.34 14.02 6.96
CA ALA A 175 -0.48 12.59 6.73
C ALA A 175 0.14 11.76 7.86
N VAL A 176 1.38 12.09 8.22
CA VAL A 176 2.09 11.43 9.33
C VAL A 176 1.44 11.78 10.67
N HIS A 177 0.96 13.01 10.83
CA HIS A 177 0.22 13.42 12.02
C HIS A 177 -1.05 12.59 12.22
N MET A 178 -1.89 12.49 11.19
CA MET A 178 -3.14 11.74 11.26
C MET A 178 -2.90 10.24 11.50
N ALA A 179 -1.93 9.66 10.81
CA ALA A 179 -1.64 8.23 10.90
C ALA A 179 -1.00 7.82 12.24
N PHE A 180 -0.06 8.62 12.75
CA PHE A 180 0.87 8.20 13.79
C PHE A 180 0.95 9.15 14.99
N GLY A 181 0.20 10.25 14.98
CA GLY A 181 0.21 11.25 16.04
C GLY A 181 1.50 12.08 16.12
N ALA A 182 2.33 12.09 15.07
CA ALA A 182 3.55 12.89 15.05
C ALA A 182 3.22 14.39 15.10
N PRO A 183 3.92 15.20 15.89
CA PRO A 183 3.70 16.64 15.89
C PRO A 183 4.07 17.24 14.53
N GLU A 184 3.13 17.95 13.91
CA GLU A 184 3.40 18.66 12.66
C GLU A 184 4.55 19.65 12.81
N GLY A 185 5.40 19.73 11.78
CA GLY A 185 6.57 20.60 11.81
C GLY A 185 7.78 20.04 12.56
N LYS A 186 7.68 18.87 13.20
CA LYS A 186 8.80 18.20 13.91
C LYS A 186 9.34 17.01 13.12
N ALA A 187 10.53 16.55 13.50
CA ALA A 187 11.09 15.34 12.93
C ALA A 187 10.30 14.12 13.40
N TYR A 188 10.25 13.10 12.54
CA TYR A 188 9.55 11.85 12.80
C TYR A 188 10.35 10.67 12.29
N GLY A 189 10.31 9.57 13.05
CA GLY A 189 10.89 8.28 12.68
C GLY A 189 9.90 7.14 12.92
N LEU A 190 9.83 6.21 11.98
CA LEU A 190 9.14 4.92 12.10
C LEU A 190 10.17 3.82 12.07
N ILE A 191 10.08 2.87 13.00
CA ILE A 191 10.98 1.71 13.07
C ILE A 191 10.12 0.48 13.31
N CYS A 192 9.97 -0.35 12.27
CA CYS A 192 9.08 -1.50 12.23
C CYS A 192 9.86 -2.77 11.89
N GLY A 193 9.52 -3.87 12.57
CA GLY A 193 10.01 -5.21 12.23
C GLY A 193 8.92 -6.27 12.33
N ALA A 194 8.93 -7.19 11.37
CA ALA A 194 8.11 -8.38 11.30
C ALA A 194 8.98 -9.64 11.12
N PRO A 195 8.77 -10.72 11.91
CA PRO A 195 7.77 -10.86 12.97
C PRO A 195 8.00 -9.89 14.13
N SER A 196 6.91 -9.52 14.81
CA SER A 196 6.83 -8.38 15.74
C SER A 196 7.89 -8.33 16.85
N GLY A 197 8.39 -9.48 17.30
CA GLY A 197 9.49 -9.55 18.27
C GLY A 197 10.79 -8.89 17.79
N ILE A 198 11.06 -8.90 16.48
CA ILE A 198 12.19 -8.16 15.90
C ILE A 198 11.98 -6.65 16.11
N GLY A 199 10.76 -6.16 15.85
CA GLY A 199 10.38 -4.78 16.07
C GLY A 199 10.57 -4.29 17.51
N VAL A 200 10.31 -5.16 18.51
CA VAL A 200 10.58 -4.84 19.92
C VAL A 200 12.07 -4.57 20.18
N VAL A 201 12.96 -5.42 19.66
CA VAL A 201 14.41 -5.26 19.84
C VAL A 201 14.94 -4.06 19.05
N MET A 202 14.40 -3.80 17.86
CA MET A 202 14.71 -2.60 17.08
C MET A 202 14.34 -1.33 17.85
N ALA A 203 13.15 -1.30 18.45
CA ALA A 203 12.69 -0.17 19.25
C ALA A 203 13.59 0.09 20.47
N ASP A 204 13.91 -0.95 21.25
CA ASP A 204 14.80 -0.83 22.41
C ASP A 204 16.19 -0.27 22.01
N THR A 205 16.74 -0.77 20.90
CA THR A 205 18.04 -0.30 20.39
C THR A 205 17.97 1.16 19.94
N ALA A 206 16.93 1.53 19.20
CA ALA A 206 16.75 2.89 18.70
C ALA A 206 16.65 3.92 19.84
N ILE A 207 15.81 3.63 20.85
CA ILE A 207 15.59 4.52 21.99
C ILE A 207 16.86 4.67 22.84
N LYS A 208 17.67 3.62 22.97
CA LYS A 208 18.97 3.69 23.67
C LYS A 208 20.06 4.44 22.89
N THR A 209 19.90 4.61 21.59
CA THR A 209 20.94 5.18 20.72
C THR A 209 21.01 6.71 20.82
N ALA A 210 19.86 7.38 20.95
CA ALA A 210 19.79 8.84 20.98
C ALA A 210 18.63 9.32 21.85
N GLY A 211 18.74 10.55 22.36
CA GLY A 211 17.64 11.20 23.08
C GLY A 211 16.49 11.54 22.13
N VAL A 212 15.50 10.64 22.06
CA VAL A 212 14.29 10.77 21.23
C VAL A 212 13.04 10.68 22.09
N ASP A 213 11.96 11.30 21.63
CA ASP A 213 10.66 11.22 22.25
C ASP A 213 9.87 10.05 21.65
N VAL A 214 9.44 9.10 22.49
CA VAL A 214 8.59 7.98 22.05
C VAL A 214 7.14 8.46 21.97
N LEU A 215 6.56 8.42 20.77
CA LEU A 215 5.15 8.76 20.55
C LEU A 215 4.24 7.60 20.90
N SER A 216 4.56 6.40 20.39
CA SER A 216 3.79 5.18 20.62
C SER A 216 4.58 3.93 20.20
N PHE A 217 4.10 2.77 20.65
CA PHE A 217 4.53 1.47 20.17
C PHE A 217 3.31 0.64 19.79
N ALA A 218 3.19 0.28 18.51
CA ALA A 218 2.12 -0.57 17.99
C ALA A 218 2.61 -2.04 17.93
N SER A 219 1.70 -2.97 18.21
CA SER A 219 1.96 -4.41 18.26
C SER A 219 0.73 -5.20 17.80
N PRO A 220 0.81 -6.53 17.60
CA PRO A 220 -0.27 -7.31 16.96
C PRO A 220 -1.65 -7.20 17.62
N SER A 221 -1.74 -6.87 18.91
CA SER A 221 -3.02 -6.72 19.62
C SER A 221 -3.32 -5.29 20.06
N HIS A 222 -2.45 -4.34 19.72
CA HIS A 222 -2.55 -2.94 20.15
C HIS A 222 -2.07 -2.00 19.06
N GLY A 223 -2.99 -1.25 18.44
CA GLY A 223 -2.64 -0.21 17.47
C GLY A 223 -2.32 -0.69 16.06
N THR A 224 -2.49 -1.99 15.77
CA THR A 224 -2.45 -2.52 14.40
C THR A 224 -3.72 -3.30 14.10
N SER A 225 -4.03 -3.47 12.81
CA SER A 225 -5.07 -4.41 12.35
C SER A 225 -4.58 -5.86 12.40
N PHE A 226 -4.16 -6.34 13.57
CA PHE A 226 -3.63 -7.69 13.77
C PHE A 226 -2.48 -8.05 12.81
N SER A 227 -1.65 -7.07 12.47
CA SER A 227 -0.40 -7.33 11.73
C SER A 227 0.62 -8.02 12.63
N ASN A 228 1.60 -8.70 12.05
CA ASN A 228 2.70 -9.30 12.81
C ASN A 228 3.91 -8.35 12.87
N GLU A 229 3.65 -7.09 13.15
CA GLU A 229 4.65 -6.03 13.24
C GLU A 229 4.75 -5.52 14.68
N GLY A 230 5.96 -5.17 15.07
CA GLY A 230 6.24 -4.32 16.22
C GLY A 230 6.82 -3.02 15.69
N THR A 231 6.17 -1.90 16.00
CA THR A 231 6.50 -0.61 15.40
C THR A 231 6.61 0.45 16.46
N VAL A 232 7.77 1.11 16.56
CA VAL A 232 7.92 2.33 17.37
C VAL A 232 7.84 3.56 16.50
N HIS A 233 7.10 4.56 17.00
CA HIS A 233 6.98 5.89 16.42
C HIS A 233 7.73 6.87 17.33
N ILE A 234 8.65 7.65 16.78
CA ILE A 234 9.50 8.58 17.53
C ILE A 234 9.51 9.98 16.92
N SER A 235 9.77 10.98 17.77
CA SER A 235 10.03 12.37 17.40
C SER A 235 11.23 12.91 18.18
N GLY A 236 11.54 14.20 18.02
CA GLY A 236 12.66 14.89 18.68
C GLY A 236 13.54 15.64 17.68
N ASP A 237 14.81 15.80 18.02
CA ASP A 237 15.78 16.46 17.13
C ASP A 237 16.03 15.61 15.89
N SER A 238 15.98 16.24 14.71
CA SER A 238 16.12 15.56 13.42
C SER A 238 17.37 14.69 13.31
N GLY A 239 18.50 15.09 13.93
CA GLY A 239 19.72 14.29 13.95
C GLY A 239 19.59 13.04 14.83
N ALA A 240 19.02 13.20 16.03
CA ALA A 240 18.80 12.11 16.98
C ALA A 240 17.80 11.08 16.44
N VAL A 241 16.67 11.54 15.87
CA VAL A 241 15.66 10.67 15.25
C VAL A 241 16.27 9.84 14.13
N ARG A 242 17.04 10.47 13.23
CA ARG A 242 17.74 9.77 12.15
C ARG A 242 18.72 8.72 12.68
N GLN A 243 19.53 9.05 13.69
CA GLN A 243 20.46 8.11 14.31
C GLN A 243 19.73 6.91 14.92
N ALA A 244 18.64 7.14 15.63
CA ALA A 244 17.81 6.09 16.22
C ALA A 244 17.23 5.15 15.15
N VAL A 245 16.71 5.71 14.05
CA VAL A 245 16.19 4.91 12.91
C VAL A 245 17.28 4.06 12.26
N ILE A 246 18.48 4.62 12.05
CA ILE A 246 19.61 3.88 11.47
C ILE A 246 20.04 2.74 12.39
N ALA A 247 20.13 2.97 13.70
CA ALA A 247 20.48 1.92 14.66
C ALA A 247 19.42 0.81 14.72
N GLY A 248 18.13 1.17 14.70
CA GLY A 248 17.03 0.22 14.58
C GLY A 248 17.12 -0.63 13.31
N ARG A 249 17.43 -0.01 12.17
CA ARG A 249 17.65 -0.70 10.89
C ARG A 249 18.77 -1.74 10.99
N GLU A 250 19.94 -1.34 11.53
CA GLU A 250 21.11 -2.21 11.59
C GLU A 250 20.88 -3.46 12.45
N VAL A 251 20.23 -3.32 13.60
CA VAL A 251 19.90 -4.47 14.45
C VAL A 251 18.80 -5.33 13.81
N GLY A 252 17.78 -4.70 13.21
CA GLY A 252 16.69 -5.41 12.52
C GLY A 252 17.20 -6.28 11.38
N LEU A 253 18.10 -5.73 10.54
CA LEU A 253 18.70 -6.48 9.42
C LEU A 253 19.49 -7.69 9.91
N LYS A 254 20.25 -7.55 11.01
CA LYS A 254 21.01 -8.65 11.60
C LYS A 254 20.09 -9.74 12.16
N LEU A 255 19.00 -9.36 12.81
CA LEU A 255 18.03 -10.27 13.41
C LEU A 255 17.22 -11.02 12.36
N LEU A 256 16.65 -10.32 11.39
CA LEU A 256 15.83 -10.94 10.35
C LEU A 256 16.67 -11.88 9.48
N ALA A 257 17.95 -11.56 9.23
CA ALA A 257 18.86 -12.45 8.53
C ALA A 257 19.13 -13.79 9.25
N GLN A 258 18.91 -13.87 10.57
CA GLN A 258 19.02 -15.15 11.29
C GLN A 258 17.91 -16.15 10.92
N LEU A 259 16.83 -15.68 10.28
CA LEU A 259 15.71 -16.53 9.87
C LEU A 259 15.90 -17.16 8.47
N GLY A 260 17.03 -16.92 7.81
CA GLY A 260 17.49 -17.72 6.67
C GLY A 260 18.05 -16.91 5.50
N GLU A 261 17.45 -15.77 5.16
CA GLU A 261 17.86 -14.97 4.01
C GLU A 261 18.18 -13.53 4.42
N LYS A 262 19.18 -12.94 3.77
CA LYS A 262 19.49 -11.53 3.94
C LYS A 262 18.31 -10.69 3.43
N PRO A 263 17.74 -9.80 4.26
CA PRO A 263 16.66 -8.92 3.80
C PRO A 263 17.14 -7.97 2.70
N VAL A 264 16.30 -7.74 1.70
CA VAL A 264 16.61 -6.90 0.53
C VAL A 264 15.56 -5.81 0.33
N ASN A 265 16.00 -4.64 -0.08
CA ASN A 265 15.16 -3.53 -0.53
C ASN A 265 15.23 -3.42 -2.06
N ASP A 266 14.08 -3.18 -2.69
CA ASP A 266 13.98 -3.07 -4.16
C ASP A 266 14.39 -1.68 -4.68
N PHE A 267 14.43 -0.68 -3.78
CA PHE A 267 14.79 0.70 -4.09
C PHE A 267 15.94 1.19 -3.21
N PRO A 268 16.76 2.14 -3.69
CA PRO A 268 17.85 2.69 -2.88
C PRO A 268 17.36 3.33 -1.58
N SER A 269 18.04 3.01 -0.47
CA SER A 269 17.78 3.64 0.84
C SER A 269 17.92 5.16 0.76
N TYR A 270 16.94 5.85 1.35
CA TYR A 270 16.90 7.31 1.44
C TYR A 270 17.31 7.82 2.83
N ILE A 271 17.40 6.93 3.82
CA ILE A 271 17.80 7.25 5.20
C ILE A 271 19.31 6.99 5.35
N ARG A 272 20.09 8.06 5.23
CA ARG A 272 21.55 8.07 5.37
C ARG A 272 21.98 8.92 6.54
#